data_AF-A0A430AHT6-F1
#
_entry.id   AF-A0A430AHT6-F1
#
_cell.length_a   1.000
_cell.length_b   1.000
_cell.length_c   1.000
_cell.angle_alpha   90.00
_cell.angle_beta   90.00
_cell.angle_gamma   90.00
#
_symmetry.space_group_name_H-M   'P 1'
#
loop_
_entity.id
_entity.type
_entity.pdbx_description
1 polymer ?
#
loop_
_entity_poly.entity_id
_entity_poly.type
_entity_poly.pdbx_seq_one_letter_code
_entity_poly.pdbx_strand_id
1 'polypeptide(L)'
;MNQSFKQFITETGDSGPAYIEMVKKHANASSLDQKTAELAYISVLSAVRIHDGLAFHVQSAKKLGATREEIISAVLVGLPAVGLTVVASLEETLRSYDEA
;
A
#
# COMPACT_ATOMS: atom_id res chain seq x y z
N MET A 1 -1.88 -8.97 5.51
CA MET A 1 -2.70 -9.59 4.44
C MET A 1 -3.98 -10.14 5.06
N ASN A 2 -5.13 -9.62 4.64
CA ASN A 2 -6.44 -10.00 5.20
C ASN A 2 -6.89 -11.42 4.75
N GLN A 3 -7.90 -11.97 5.41
CA GLN A 3 -8.37 -13.34 5.16
C GLN A 3 -9.01 -13.50 3.78
N SER A 4 -9.79 -12.52 3.31
CA SER A 4 -10.46 -12.57 2.02
C SER A 4 -9.47 -12.61 0.85
N PHE A 5 -8.38 -11.84 0.93
CA PHE A 5 -7.32 -11.89 -0.07
C PHE A 5 -6.57 -13.23 -0.06
N LYS A 6 -6.34 -13.82 1.12
CA LYS A 6 -5.79 -15.18 1.22
C LYS A 6 -6.70 -16.21 0.53
N GLN A 7 -8.00 -16.15 0.77
CA GLN A 7 -8.96 -17.02 0.10
C GLN A 7 -9.00 -16.76 -1.42
N PHE A 8 -8.91 -15.50 -1.85
CA PHE A 8 -8.80 -15.18 -3.28
C PHE A 8 -7.59 -15.89 -3.91
N ILE A 9 -6.42 -15.85 -3.28
CA ILE A 9 -5.22 -16.49 -3.85
C ILE A 9 -5.21 -18.02 -3.74
N THR A 10 -5.91 -18.63 -2.77
CA THR A 10 -5.90 -20.10 -2.57
C THR A 10 -7.12 -20.83 -3.12
N GLU A 11 -8.29 -20.20 -3.16
CA GLU A 11 -9.57 -20.88 -3.43
C GLU A 11 -10.16 -20.57 -4.82
N THR A 12 -9.55 -19.70 -5.63
CA THR A 12 -10.14 -19.25 -6.92
C THR A 12 -9.55 -19.91 -8.16
N GLY A 13 -8.91 -21.07 -7.99
CA GLY A 13 -8.20 -21.77 -9.07
C GLY A 13 -7.13 -20.87 -9.68
N ASP A 14 -7.07 -20.80 -11.01
CA ASP A 14 -6.02 -20.06 -11.74
C ASP A 14 -6.12 -18.53 -11.62
N SER A 15 -7.25 -17.98 -11.18
CA SER A 15 -7.46 -16.53 -11.11
C SER A 15 -6.53 -15.87 -10.10
N GLY A 16 -6.37 -16.46 -8.91
CA GLY A 16 -5.47 -15.97 -7.86
C GLY A 16 -3.99 -15.96 -8.27
N PRO A 17 -3.43 -17.10 -8.72
CA PRO A 17 -2.06 -17.16 -9.25
C PRO A 17 -1.81 -16.20 -10.41
N ALA A 18 -2.74 -16.09 -11.37
CA ALA A 18 -2.60 -15.18 -12.50
C ALA A 18 -2.55 -13.70 -12.05
N TYR A 19 -3.40 -13.31 -11.09
CA TYR A 19 -3.34 -11.98 -10.49
C TYR A 19 -2.00 -11.70 -9.81
N ILE A 20 -1.49 -12.64 -9.01
CA ILE A 20 -0.21 -12.50 -8.31
C ILE A 20 0.96 -12.41 -9.31
N GLU A 21 0.94 -13.19 -10.39
CA GLU A 21 1.94 -13.11 -11.44
C GLU A 21 1.92 -11.73 -12.12
N MET A 22 0.73 -11.21 -12.43
CA MET A 22 0.56 -9.87 -12.99
C MET A 22 1.13 -8.80 -12.05
N VAL A 23 0.79 -8.83 -10.76
CA VAL A 23 1.32 -7.88 -9.75
C VAL A 23 2.84 -7.92 -9.68
N LYS A 24 3.44 -9.12 -9.66
CA LYS A 24 4.91 -9.29 -9.62
C LYS A 24 5.59 -8.77 -10.88
N LYS A 25 5.06 -9.10 -12.06
CA LYS A 25 5.61 -8.62 -13.34
C LYS A 25 5.51 -7.09 -13.44
N HIS A 26 4.38 -6.51 -13.02
CA HIS A 26 4.20 -5.07 -12.98
C HIS A 26 5.22 -4.39 -12.05
N ALA A 27 5.39 -4.90 -10.84
CA ALA A 27 6.36 -4.37 -9.88
C ALA A 27 7.81 -4.44 -10.43
N ASN A 28 8.20 -5.57 -11.04
CA ASN A 28 9.53 -5.75 -11.62
C ASN A 28 9.79 -4.89 -12.86
N ALA A 29 8.74 -4.47 -13.58
CA ALA A 29 8.85 -3.59 -14.73
C ALA A 29 8.98 -2.10 -14.34
N SER A 30 8.65 -1.76 -13.09
CA SER A 30 8.77 -0.39 -12.59
C SER A 30 10.23 0.06 -12.55
N SER A 31 10.49 1.29 -12.96
CA SER A 31 11.81 1.93 -12.80
C SER A 31 12.01 2.59 -11.43
N LEU A 32 10.97 2.63 -10.60
CA LEU A 32 11.08 3.13 -9.23
C LEU A 32 11.81 2.09 -8.37
N ASP A 33 12.66 2.55 -7.46
CA ASP A 33 13.13 1.68 -6.39
C ASP A 33 11.95 1.24 -5.50
N GLN A 34 12.15 0.14 -4.78
CA GLN A 34 11.06 -0.48 -4.00
C GLN A 34 10.48 0.45 -2.94
N LYS A 35 11.30 1.27 -2.27
CA LYS A 35 10.83 2.20 -1.23
C LYS A 35 9.96 3.28 -1.86
N THR A 36 10.42 3.87 -2.95
CA THR A 36 9.66 4.89 -3.70
C THR A 36 8.35 4.34 -4.25
N ALA A 37 8.35 3.11 -4.78
CA ALA A 37 7.14 2.45 -5.27
C ALA A 37 6.10 2.23 -4.16
N GLU A 38 6.52 1.78 -2.98
CA GLU A 38 5.63 1.59 -1.83
C GLU A 38 5.03 2.91 -1.33
N LEU A 39 5.84 3.96 -1.18
CA LEU A 39 5.36 5.29 -0.79
C LEU A 39 4.35 5.86 -1.81
N ALA A 40 4.63 5.70 -3.11
CA ALA A 40 3.70 6.09 -4.16
C ALA A 40 2.39 5.30 -4.08
N TYR A 41 2.45 3.99 -3.83
CA TYR A 41 1.26 3.17 -3.73
C TYR A 41 0.42 3.48 -2.48
N ILE A 42 1.05 3.74 -1.33
CA ILE A 42 0.39 4.25 -0.11
C ILE A 42 -0.38 5.53 -0.40
N SER A 43 0.21 6.44 -1.21
CA SER A 43 -0.44 7.68 -1.63
C SER A 43 -1.71 7.40 -2.43
N VAL A 44 -1.65 6.47 -3.39
CA VAL A 44 -2.80 6.05 -4.20
C VAL A 44 -3.88 5.42 -3.33
N LEU A 45 -3.54 4.43 -2.50
CA LEU A 45 -4.48 3.77 -1.59
C LEU A 45 -5.20 4.76 -0.68
N SER A 46 -4.44 5.74 -0.14
CA SER A 46 -4.99 6.81 0.69
C SER A 46 -5.98 7.69 -0.07
N ALA A 47 -5.68 8.02 -1.33
CA ALA A 47 -6.54 8.83 -2.17
C ALA A 47 -7.83 8.10 -2.59
N VAL A 48 -7.75 6.79 -2.85
CA VAL A 48 -8.90 5.97 -3.28
C VAL A 48 -9.63 5.27 -2.13
N ARG A 49 -9.23 5.54 -0.88
CA ARG A 49 -9.85 5.00 0.36
C ARG A 49 -9.86 3.47 0.45
N ILE A 50 -8.79 2.84 -0.05
CA ILE A 50 -8.60 1.40 0.09
C ILE A 50 -7.71 1.15 1.31
N HIS A 51 -8.35 0.85 2.43
CA HIS A 51 -7.71 0.66 3.74
C HIS A 51 -7.18 -0.75 3.95
N ASP A 52 -7.87 -1.77 3.43
CA ASP A 52 -7.58 -3.20 3.65
C ASP A 52 -6.20 -3.70 3.17
N GLY A 53 -5.52 -2.91 2.32
CA GLY A 53 -4.13 -3.16 1.89
C GLY A 53 -3.11 -2.20 2.49
N LEU A 54 -3.54 -1.09 3.07
CA LEU A 54 -2.69 0.02 3.46
C LEU A 54 -1.68 -0.38 4.53
N ALA A 55 -2.13 -1.10 5.57
CA ALA A 55 -1.28 -1.61 6.63
C ALA A 55 -0.13 -2.49 6.11
N PHE A 56 -0.40 -3.35 5.10
CA PHE A 56 0.63 -4.20 4.50
C PHE A 56 1.72 -3.37 3.79
N HIS A 57 1.31 -2.38 3.01
CA HIS A 57 2.23 -1.52 2.26
C HIS A 57 3.03 -0.59 3.18
N VAL A 58 2.44 -0.08 4.27
CA VAL A 58 3.15 0.68 5.29
C VAL A 58 4.25 -0.16 5.96
N GLN A 59 3.94 -1.41 6.32
CA GLN A 59 4.93 -2.34 6.89
C GLN A 59 6.04 -2.69 5.89
N SER A 60 5.68 -2.86 4.62
CA SER A 60 6.63 -3.11 3.52
C SER A 60 7.59 -1.92 3.36
N ALA A 61 7.05 -0.70 3.25
CA ALA A 61 7.82 0.54 3.18
C ALA A 61 8.78 0.70 4.36
N LYS A 62 8.30 0.44 5.60
CA LYS A 62 9.15 0.48 6.81
C LYS A 62 10.32 -0.50 6.72
N LYS A 63 10.08 -1.74 6.28
CA LYS A 63 11.15 -2.75 6.07
C LYS A 63 12.16 -2.33 5.00
N LEU A 64 11.75 -1.52 4.04
CA LEU A 64 12.60 -0.92 3.01
C LEU A 64 13.28 0.38 3.49
N GLY A 65 13.14 0.74 4.77
CA GLY A 65 13.79 1.90 5.37
C GLY A 65 13.02 3.22 5.23
N ALA A 66 11.73 3.18 4.92
CA ALA A 66 10.91 4.39 4.94
C ALA A 66 10.76 4.91 6.37
N THR A 67 10.93 6.22 6.56
CA THR A 67 10.71 6.85 7.87
C THR A 67 9.23 7.12 8.13
N ARG A 68 8.89 7.40 9.40
CA ARG A 68 7.53 7.77 9.79
C ARG A 68 7.06 9.05 9.07
N GLU A 69 7.97 9.99 8.88
CA GLU A 69 7.74 11.25 8.18
C GLU A 69 7.53 11.05 6.68
N GLU A 70 8.26 10.12 6.05
CA GLU A 70 8.04 9.75 4.65
C GLU A 70 6.65 9.13 4.46
N ILE A 71 6.20 8.31 5.42
CA ILE A 71 4.86 7.71 5.41
C ILE A 71 3.75 8.77 5.57
N ILE A 72 3.89 9.71 6.51
CA ILE A 72 2.96 10.84 6.65
C ILE A 72 2.92 11.65 5.34
N SER A 73 4.09 11.90 4.76
CA SER A 73 4.21 12.65 3.50
C SER A 73 3.52 11.92 2.35
N ALA A 74 3.66 10.60 2.24
CA ALA A 74 2.96 9.78 1.25
C ALA A 74 1.43 9.87 1.39
N VAL A 75 0.90 9.78 2.61
CA VAL A 75 -0.55 9.96 2.82
C VAL A 75 -1.00 11.36 2.38
N LEU A 76 -0.25 12.39 2.76
CA LEU A 76 -0.65 13.78 2.54
C LEU A 76 -0.33 14.34 1.14
N VAL A 77 0.48 13.67 0.32
CA VAL A 77 0.90 14.19 -0.99
C VAL A 77 -0.30 14.47 -1.90
N GLY A 78 -1.36 13.67 -1.80
CA GLY A 78 -2.59 13.81 -2.58
C GLY A 78 -3.55 14.88 -2.07
N LEU A 79 -3.31 15.47 -0.89
CA LEU A 79 -4.23 16.42 -0.24
C LEU A 79 -4.70 17.57 -1.17
N PRO A 80 -3.84 18.22 -1.98
CA PRO A 80 -4.30 19.27 -2.89
C PRO A 80 -5.27 18.78 -3.97
N ALA A 81 -5.18 17.51 -4.37
CA ALA A 81 -5.97 16.94 -5.46
C ALA A 81 -7.29 16.34 -5.00
N VAL A 82 -7.31 15.66 -3.84
CA VAL A 82 -8.49 14.92 -3.36
C VAL A 82 -9.07 15.43 -2.04
N GLY A 83 -8.54 16.54 -1.52
CA GLY A 83 -8.99 17.17 -0.28
C GLY A 83 -8.79 16.28 0.95
N LEU A 84 -9.63 16.48 1.97
CA LEU A 84 -9.53 15.78 3.27
C LEU A 84 -9.73 14.26 3.19
N THR A 85 -10.04 13.71 2.00
CA THR A 85 -10.16 12.28 1.76
C THR A 85 -8.94 11.50 2.27
N VAL A 86 -7.73 12.00 2.03
CA VAL A 86 -6.49 11.32 2.46
C VAL A 86 -6.31 11.30 3.97
N VAL A 87 -6.88 12.26 4.70
CA VAL A 87 -6.72 12.40 6.16
C VAL A 87 -7.33 11.20 6.89
N ALA A 88 -8.38 10.59 6.34
CA ALA A 88 -9.01 9.39 6.91
C ALA A 88 -8.04 8.20 7.02
N SER A 89 -6.97 8.18 6.22
CA SER A 89 -5.98 7.11 6.19
C SER A 89 -4.87 7.28 7.25
N LEU A 90 -4.75 8.46 7.87
CA LEU A 90 -3.64 8.77 8.78
C LEU A 90 -3.62 7.89 10.03
N GLU A 91 -4.76 7.69 10.69
CA GLU A 91 -4.82 6.95 11.96
C GLU A 91 -4.31 5.51 11.78
N GLU A 92 -4.88 4.79 10.81
CA GLU A 92 -4.49 3.40 10.53
C GLU A 92 -3.05 3.31 10.00
N THR A 93 -2.63 4.25 9.16
CA THR A 93 -1.27 4.28 8.62
C THR A 93 -0.25 4.44 9.73
N LEU A 94 -0.46 5.40 10.63
CA LEU A 94 0.45 5.65 11.76
C LEU A 94 0.46 4.47 12.72
N ARG A 95 -0.71 3.94 13.07
CA ARG A 95 -0.81 2.72 13.88
C ARG A 95 -0.04 1.55 13.26
N SER A 96 -0.24 1.31 11.96
CA SER A 96 0.44 0.22 11.25
C SER A 96 1.95 0.40 11.17
N TYR A 97 2.44 1.64 11.08
CA TYR A 97 3.87 1.93 11.11
C TYR A 97 4.46 1.72 12.51
N ASP A 98 3.76 2.20 13.54
CA ASP A 98 4.25 2.20 14.93
C ASP A 98 4.23 0.78 15.55
N GLU A 99 3.29 -0.09 15.14
CA GLU A 99 3.16 -1.49 15.61
C GLU A 99 4.10 -2.49 14.93
N ALA A 100 4.75 -2.11 13.82
CA ALA A 100 5.50 -3.00 12.95
C ALA A 100 6.98 -3.22 13.30
#